data_AF-A0A2D7VJT7-F1
#
_entry.id   AF-A0A2D7VJT7-F1
#
_cell.length_a   1.000
_cell.length_b   1.000
_cell.length_c   1.000
_cell.angle_alpha   90.00
_cell.angle_beta   90.00
_cell.angle_gamma   90.00
#
_symmetry.space_group_name_H-M   'P 1'
#
loop_
_entity.id
_entity.type
_entity.pdbx_description
1 polymer ?
#
loop_
_entity_poly.entity_id
_entity_poly.type
_entity_poly.pdbx_seq_one_letter_code
_entity_poly.pdbx_strand_id
1 'polypeptide(L)'
;MKGFPVPKEQRVPRDLWDRAPWNRWSFQHIREILPTTEVWRGSGPVWQLAENPVDLDPISFDSQSGQVTTVIDWLSQNFADGIVVLHEGKIRYERYFNDMTARTLHLSQSMAKSVTSAVAGILVSRGQLDPEEQITTYLPELTQTGWKGAKLRHALDMTSGVRYVEDYEALDSDIAATDVASGWRSAKPDIPYFQCIWDQILSLKETVR
;
A
#
# COMPACT_ATOMS: atom_id res chain seq x y z
N MET A 1 -8.01 0.41 -20.44
CA MET A 1 -9.34 0.68 -21.04
C MET A 1 -9.16 1.07 -22.51
N LYS A 2 -9.97 0.58 -23.46
CA LYS A 2 -9.86 0.91 -24.90
C LYS A 2 -11.22 1.33 -25.48
N GLY A 3 -11.23 2.17 -26.53
CA GLY A 3 -12.43 2.60 -27.27
C GLY A 3 -12.98 3.99 -26.87
N PHE A 4 -13.85 4.58 -27.72
CA PHE A 4 -14.52 5.86 -27.46
C PHE A 4 -16.01 5.82 -27.88
N PRO A 5 -16.96 5.92 -26.93
CA PRO A 5 -16.74 5.84 -25.48
C PRO A 5 -16.25 4.44 -25.08
N VAL A 6 -15.52 4.33 -23.96
CA VAL A 6 -15.10 3.02 -23.43
C VAL A 6 -16.35 2.14 -23.21
N PRO A 7 -16.40 0.90 -23.73
CA PRO A 7 -17.52 -0.02 -23.52
C PRO A 7 -17.78 -0.27 -22.03
N LYS A 8 -19.04 -0.50 -21.63
CA LYS A 8 -19.43 -0.60 -20.20
C LYS A 8 -18.66 -1.70 -19.47
N GLU A 9 -18.51 -2.84 -20.12
CA GLU A 9 -17.78 -4.03 -19.68
C GLU A 9 -16.25 -3.85 -19.61
N GLN A 10 -15.74 -2.71 -20.08
CA GLN A 10 -14.32 -2.34 -19.95
C GLN A 10 -14.11 -1.16 -19.00
N ARG A 11 -15.17 -0.63 -18.38
CA ARG A 11 -15.07 0.44 -17.38
C ARG A 11 -14.79 -0.17 -16.01
N VAL A 12 -13.82 0.38 -15.31
CA VAL A 12 -13.48 -0.04 -13.95
C VAL A 12 -14.66 0.21 -13.00
N PRO A 13 -15.23 -0.83 -12.36
CA PRO A 13 -16.29 -0.66 -11.38
C PRO A 13 -15.76 -0.02 -10.11
N ARG A 14 -16.53 0.90 -9.53
CA ARG A 14 -16.15 1.68 -8.34
C ARG A 14 -15.73 0.83 -7.15
N ASP A 15 -16.38 -0.31 -6.93
CA ASP A 15 -16.13 -1.19 -5.77
C ASP A 15 -15.35 -2.46 -6.14
N LEU A 16 -14.77 -2.54 -7.35
CA LEU A 16 -13.95 -3.69 -7.78
C LEU A 16 -12.60 -3.26 -8.36
N TRP A 17 -12.22 -1.99 -8.21
CA TRP A 17 -11.05 -1.41 -8.88
C TRP A 17 -9.74 -2.13 -8.55
N ASP A 18 -9.57 -2.61 -7.32
CA ASP A 18 -8.43 -3.35 -6.78
C ASP A 18 -8.53 -4.88 -6.96
N ARG A 19 -9.62 -5.38 -7.54
CA ARG A 19 -9.83 -6.79 -7.85
C ARG A 19 -9.49 -7.09 -9.30
N ALA A 20 -9.14 -8.35 -9.58
CA ALA A 20 -8.92 -8.80 -10.94
C ALA A 20 -10.23 -8.73 -11.76
N PRO A 21 -10.17 -8.41 -13.06
CA PRO A 21 -8.97 -8.02 -13.81
C PRO A 21 -8.66 -6.51 -13.75
N TRP A 22 -9.48 -5.73 -13.04
CA TRP A 22 -9.45 -4.26 -13.06
C TRP A 22 -8.17 -3.66 -12.46
N ASN A 23 -7.61 -4.31 -11.45
CA ASN A 23 -6.38 -3.90 -10.77
C ASN A 23 -5.19 -3.70 -11.71
N ARG A 24 -5.10 -4.49 -12.79
CA ARG A 24 -4.09 -4.35 -13.85
C ARG A 24 -4.04 -2.93 -14.41
N TRP A 25 -5.18 -2.28 -14.58
CA TRP A 25 -5.22 -0.90 -15.04
C TRP A 25 -5.22 0.07 -13.87
N SER A 26 -6.07 -0.16 -12.86
CA SER A 26 -6.33 0.83 -11.80
C SER A 26 -5.10 1.12 -10.94
N PHE A 27 -4.24 0.13 -10.66
CA PHE A 27 -3.05 0.33 -9.83
C PHE A 27 -2.05 1.30 -10.47
N GLN A 28 -2.08 1.45 -11.80
CA GLN A 28 -1.28 2.44 -12.53
C GLN A 28 -1.99 3.81 -12.70
N HIS A 29 -3.27 3.92 -12.34
CA HIS A 29 -4.13 5.07 -12.65
C HIS A 29 -4.99 5.53 -11.46
N ILE A 30 -4.57 5.26 -10.21
CA ILE A 30 -5.36 5.53 -8.98
C ILE A 30 -5.90 6.96 -8.90
N ARG A 31 -5.09 7.95 -9.29
CA ARG A 31 -5.47 9.37 -9.27
C ARG A 31 -6.69 9.71 -10.15
N GLU A 32 -7.02 8.85 -11.10
CA GLU A 32 -8.16 9.04 -12.00
C GLU A 32 -9.47 8.53 -11.40
N ILE A 33 -9.41 7.67 -10.37
CA ILE A 33 -10.57 6.97 -9.84
C ILE A 33 -10.80 7.15 -8.33
N LEU A 34 -9.77 7.57 -7.58
CA LEU A 34 -9.85 7.77 -6.13
C LEU A 34 -9.31 9.16 -5.74
N PRO A 35 -9.78 9.73 -4.62
CA PRO A 35 -9.17 10.92 -4.04
C PRO A 35 -7.69 10.68 -3.72
N THR A 36 -6.83 11.60 -4.17
CA THR A 36 -5.38 11.53 -3.91
C THR A 36 -4.85 12.90 -3.52
N THR A 37 -3.74 12.91 -2.79
CA THR A 37 -2.94 14.11 -2.53
C THR A 37 -1.58 13.94 -3.18
N GLU A 38 -1.08 14.99 -3.83
CA GLU A 38 0.25 14.97 -4.41
C GLU A 38 1.32 15.05 -3.31
N VAL A 39 2.28 14.14 -3.35
CA VAL A 39 3.54 14.26 -2.61
C VAL A 39 4.57 14.83 -3.59
N TRP A 40 4.70 16.15 -3.60
CA TRP A 40 5.58 16.85 -4.54
C TRP A 40 7.05 16.58 -4.24
N ARG A 41 7.82 16.15 -5.24
CA ARG A 41 9.26 15.89 -5.13
C ARG A 41 10.14 17.15 -5.01
N GLY A 42 9.56 18.35 -5.09
CA GLY A 42 10.30 19.61 -5.12
C GLY A 42 10.82 20.01 -6.52
N SER A 43 11.49 21.15 -6.59
CA SER A 43 12.17 21.67 -7.79
C SER A 43 13.68 21.35 -7.84
N GLY A 44 14.20 20.69 -6.81
CA GLY A 44 15.62 20.34 -6.68
C GLY A 44 16.10 19.33 -7.73
N PRO A 45 17.44 19.10 -7.79
CA PRO A 45 18.03 18.14 -8.70
C PRO A 45 17.55 16.72 -8.41
N VAL A 46 17.42 15.92 -9.46
CA VAL A 46 17.14 14.49 -9.34
C VAL A 46 18.47 13.75 -9.36
N TRP A 47 18.70 12.88 -8.39
CA TRP A 47 19.84 11.97 -8.43
C TRP A 47 19.54 10.88 -9.48
N GLN A 48 20.33 10.87 -10.55
CA GLN A 48 20.34 9.78 -11.53
C GLN A 48 21.15 8.60 -11.00
N LEU A 49 20.50 7.43 -10.90
CA LEU A 49 21.19 6.20 -10.55
C LEU A 49 22.08 5.77 -11.73
N ALA A 50 23.30 5.33 -11.42
CA ALA A 50 24.17 4.78 -12.45
C ALA A 50 23.64 3.42 -12.93
N GLU A 51 23.80 3.13 -14.21
CA GLU A 51 23.36 1.87 -14.81
C GLU A 51 24.57 0.96 -15.08
N ASN A 52 24.40 -0.33 -14.81
CA ASN A 52 25.34 -1.38 -15.23
C ASN A 52 24.54 -2.66 -15.46
N PRO A 53 23.74 -2.72 -16.55
CA PRO A 53 22.73 -3.73 -16.72
C PRO A 53 23.35 -5.13 -16.94
N VAL A 54 22.68 -6.14 -16.40
CA VAL A 54 22.90 -7.56 -16.62
C VAL A 54 21.56 -8.15 -17.03
N ASP A 55 21.58 -9.01 -18.03
CA ASP A 55 20.38 -9.72 -18.41
C ASP A 55 20.06 -10.82 -17.40
N LEU A 56 18.96 -10.64 -16.66
CA LEU A 56 18.46 -11.63 -15.71
C LEU A 56 17.30 -12.46 -16.30
N ASP A 57 16.78 -12.09 -17.47
CA ASP A 57 15.64 -12.75 -18.11
C ASP A 57 15.81 -14.29 -18.17
N PRO A 58 16.96 -14.85 -18.63
CA PRO A 58 17.10 -16.29 -18.83
C PRO A 58 17.44 -17.07 -17.55
N ILE A 59 17.61 -16.42 -16.39
CA ILE A 59 17.96 -17.12 -15.14
C ILE A 59 16.82 -18.07 -14.78
N SER A 60 17.13 -19.36 -14.73
CA SER A 60 16.20 -20.42 -14.38
C SER A 60 16.20 -20.73 -12.90
N PHE A 61 15.04 -21.02 -12.33
CA PHE A 61 14.88 -21.48 -10.94
C PHE A 61 13.63 -22.35 -10.78
N ASP A 62 13.58 -23.11 -9.69
CA ASP A 62 12.38 -23.87 -9.31
C ASP A 62 11.36 -22.94 -8.66
N SER A 63 10.19 -22.81 -9.28
CA SER A 63 9.08 -22.05 -8.69
C SER A 63 8.52 -22.74 -7.45
N GLN A 64 7.67 -22.04 -6.69
CA GLN A 64 7.04 -22.61 -5.49
C GLN A 64 6.19 -23.85 -5.79
N SER A 65 5.70 -24.02 -7.03
CA SER A 65 4.97 -25.21 -7.46
C SER A 65 5.88 -26.37 -7.92
N GLY A 66 7.20 -26.22 -7.81
CA GLY A 66 8.19 -27.21 -8.23
C GLY A 66 8.41 -27.29 -9.75
N GLN A 67 7.89 -26.33 -10.51
CA GLN A 67 8.13 -26.21 -11.95
C GLN A 67 9.33 -25.30 -12.21
N VAL A 68 10.25 -25.74 -13.06
CA VAL A 68 11.34 -24.90 -13.56
C VAL A 68 10.74 -23.77 -14.40
N THR A 69 11.12 -22.55 -14.10
CA THR A 69 10.73 -21.34 -14.82
C THR A 69 11.94 -20.42 -15.00
N THR A 70 11.80 -19.37 -15.79
CA THR A 70 12.78 -18.28 -15.91
C THR A 70 12.30 -17.04 -15.16
N VAL A 71 13.20 -16.10 -14.87
CA VAL A 71 12.82 -14.80 -14.26
C VAL A 71 11.77 -14.09 -15.11
N ILE A 72 11.96 -14.01 -16.42
CA ILE A 72 11.04 -13.29 -17.31
C ILE A 72 9.66 -13.97 -17.39
N ASP A 73 9.62 -15.30 -17.46
CA ASP A 73 8.37 -16.06 -17.49
C ASP A 73 7.64 -15.95 -16.15
N TRP A 74 8.36 -16.05 -15.03
CA TRP A 74 7.77 -15.94 -13.70
C TRP A 74 7.17 -14.57 -13.46
N LEU A 75 7.87 -13.48 -13.82
CA LEU A 75 7.34 -12.11 -13.70
C LEU A 75 6.06 -11.94 -14.53
N SER A 76 6.07 -12.43 -15.77
CA SER A 76 4.94 -12.32 -16.69
C SER A 76 3.72 -13.12 -16.20
N GLN A 77 3.93 -14.36 -15.74
CA GLN A 77 2.87 -15.24 -15.24
C GLN A 77 2.30 -14.77 -13.89
N ASN A 78 3.12 -14.09 -13.07
CA ASN A 78 2.71 -13.53 -11.78
C ASN A 78 2.35 -12.05 -11.87
N PHE A 79 1.93 -11.59 -13.06
CA PHE A 79 1.22 -10.32 -13.16
C PHE A 79 2.06 -9.11 -12.71
N ALA A 80 3.40 -9.19 -12.80
CA ALA A 80 4.28 -8.08 -12.49
C ALA A 80 4.01 -6.89 -13.43
N ASP A 81 4.02 -5.67 -12.89
CA ASP A 81 3.94 -4.43 -13.68
C ASP A 81 5.33 -3.82 -13.91
N GLY A 82 6.23 -3.97 -12.95
CA GLY A 82 7.61 -3.53 -13.09
C GLY A 82 8.52 -4.12 -12.02
N ILE A 83 9.81 -4.17 -12.33
CA ILE A 83 10.87 -4.62 -11.42
C ILE A 83 12.12 -3.80 -11.65
N VAL A 84 12.80 -3.45 -10.55
CA VAL A 84 14.13 -2.83 -10.56
C VAL A 84 15.01 -3.58 -9.55
N VAL A 85 16.19 -4.01 -9.98
CA VAL A 85 17.22 -4.61 -9.13
C VAL A 85 18.39 -3.65 -9.03
N LEU A 86 18.67 -3.20 -7.81
CA LEU A 86 19.84 -2.38 -7.49
C LEU A 86 20.93 -3.24 -6.85
N HIS A 87 22.17 -3.05 -7.28
CA HIS A 87 23.35 -3.64 -6.65
C HIS A 87 24.47 -2.59 -6.64
N GLU A 88 25.07 -2.37 -5.46
CA GLU A 88 26.16 -1.39 -5.28
C GLU A 88 25.79 0.02 -5.80
N GLY A 89 24.56 0.46 -5.56
CA GLY A 89 24.07 1.77 -5.98
C GLY A 89 23.83 1.92 -7.50
N LYS A 90 23.86 0.81 -8.24
CA LYS A 90 23.64 0.79 -9.69
C LYS A 90 22.42 -0.04 -10.06
N ILE A 91 21.68 0.40 -11.07
CA ILE A 91 20.62 -0.40 -11.68
C ILE A 91 21.28 -1.54 -12.45
N ARG A 92 20.98 -2.78 -12.06
CA ARG A 92 21.47 -4.00 -12.72
C ARG A 92 20.44 -4.61 -13.64
N TYR A 93 19.17 -4.45 -13.33
CA TYR A 93 18.10 -5.04 -14.12
C TYR A 93 16.82 -4.25 -13.90
N GLU A 94 16.13 -3.96 -14.98
CA GLU A 94 14.92 -3.16 -14.99
C GLU A 94 14.03 -3.65 -16.13
N ARG A 95 12.77 -3.97 -15.82
CA ARG A 95 11.75 -4.39 -16.79
C ARG A 95 10.41 -3.80 -16.38
N TYR A 96 9.62 -3.45 -17.39
CA TYR A 96 8.27 -2.96 -17.25
C TYR A 96 7.34 -3.78 -18.14
N PHE A 97 6.14 -4.02 -17.63
CA PHE A 97 5.11 -4.84 -18.24
C PHE A 97 3.77 -4.11 -18.18
N ASN A 98 2.74 -4.64 -18.83
CA ASN A 98 1.37 -4.13 -18.73
C ASN A 98 1.30 -2.60 -18.98
N ASP A 99 1.95 -2.16 -20.06
CA ASP A 99 2.06 -0.75 -20.49
C ASP A 99 2.71 0.22 -19.48
N MET A 100 3.29 -0.29 -18.38
CA MET A 100 4.06 0.50 -17.42
C MET A 100 5.34 1.04 -18.06
N THR A 101 5.78 2.21 -17.60
CA THR A 101 7.08 2.79 -17.93
C THR A 101 7.79 3.20 -16.64
N ALA A 102 9.07 3.58 -16.73
CA ALA A 102 9.81 4.14 -15.60
C ALA A 102 9.20 5.41 -14.97
N ARG A 103 8.22 6.05 -15.65
CA ARG A 103 7.52 7.24 -15.16
C ARG A 103 6.12 6.96 -14.64
N THR A 104 5.62 5.75 -14.84
CA THR A 104 4.27 5.37 -14.42
C THR A 104 4.25 5.23 -12.90
N LEU A 105 3.34 5.92 -12.22
CA LEU A 105 3.10 5.71 -10.80
C LEU A 105 2.29 4.43 -10.61
N HIS A 106 2.62 3.67 -9.57
CA HIS A 106 1.95 2.43 -9.24
C HIS A 106 1.49 2.43 -7.78
N LEU A 107 0.30 1.91 -7.48
CA LEU A 107 -0.17 1.71 -6.12
C LEU A 107 0.79 0.77 -5.38
N SER A 108 1.35 1.25 -4.28
CA SER A 108 2.36 0.51 -3.51
C SER A 108 1.76 -0.35 -2.39
N GLN A 109 0.44 -0.24 -2.16
CA GLN A 109 -0.26 -0.90 -1.07
C GLN A 109 0.47 -0.66 0.27
N SER A 110 0.63 -1.69 1.10
CA SER A 110 1.26 -1.58 2.41
C SER A 110 2.73 -1.16 2.40
N MET A 111 3.43 -1.12 1.25
CA MET A 111 4.77 -0.52 1.20
C MET A 111 4.78 0.96 1.62
N ALA A 112 3.64 1.66 1.50
CA ALA A 112 3.48 3.02 2.00
C ALA A 112 3.81 3.15 3.50
N LYS A 113 3.55 2.10 4.31
CA LYS A 113 3.84 2.10 5.75
C LYS A 113 5.32 2.29 6.05
N SER A 114 6.21 1.77 5.19
CA SER A 114 7.67 1.93 5.34
C SER A 114 8.11 3.39 5.19
N VAL A 115 7.44 4.17 4.34
CA VAL A 115 7.72 5.62 4.20
C VAL A 115 7.32 6.35 5.47
N THR A 116 6.13 6.08 6.02
CA THR A 116 5.68 6.65 7.30
C THR A 116 6.63 6.26 8.45
N SER A 117 7.09 5.00 8.49
CA SER A 117 8.05 4.52 9.49
C SER A 117 9.41 5.21 9.38
N ALA A 118 9.91 5.46 8.17
CA ALA A 118 11.14 6.21 7.96
C ALA A 118 11.03 7.66 8.48
N VAL A 119 9.90 8.32 8.24
CA VAL A 119 9.63 9.66 8.80
C VAL A 119 9.58 9.61 10.33
N ALA A 120 8.89 8.62 10.91
CA ALA A 120 8.87 8.43 12.37
C ALA A 120 10.29 8.24 12.93
N GLY A 121 11.13 7.43 12.30
CA GLY A 121 12.53 7.26 12.69
C GLY A 121 13.35 8.56 12.67
N ILE A 122 13.14 9.42 11.68
CA ILE A 122 13.75 10.76 11.63
C ILE A 122 13.27 11.63 12.80
N LEU A 123 11.97 11.64 13.08
CA LEU A 123 11.40 12.41 14.20
C LEU A 123 11.90 11.90 15.56
N VAL A 124 12.08 10.59 15.71
CA VAL A 124 12.70 9.98 16.89
C VAL A 124 14.15 10.45 17.04
N SER A 125 14.94 10.39 15.96
CA SER A 125 16.33 10.89 15.99
C SER A 125 16.42 12.39 16.32
N ARG A 126 15.37 13.16 16.04
CA ARG A 126 15.27 14.59 16.37
C ARG A 126 14.73 14.86 17.78
N GLY A 127 14.39 13.81 18.55
CA GLY A 127 13.77 13.94 19.87
C GLY A 127 12.34 14.49 19.84
N GLN A 128 11.67 14.43 18.69
CA GLN A 128 10.27 14.89 18.53
C GLN A 128 9.26 13.77 18.79
N LEU A 129 9.68 12.52 18.65
CA LEU A 129 8.95 11.33 19.07
C LEU A 129 9.83 10.50 20.00
N ASP A 130 9.24 9.91 21.02
CA ASP A 130 9.87 8.93 21.89
C ASP A 130 9.07 7.63 21.76
N PRO A 131 9.68 6.55 21.24
CA PRO A 131 9.00 5.26 21.14
C PRO A 131 8.55 4.69 22.49
N GLU A 132 9.21 5.06 23.58
CA GLU A 132 8.89 4.56 24.92
C GLU A 132 7.77 5.34 25.62
N GLU A 133 7.41 6.52 25.08
CA GLU A 133 6.24 7.29 25.51
C GLU A 133 4.94 6.61 25.10
N GLN A 134 3.88 6.87 25.86
CA GLN A 134 2.54 6.41 25.50
C GLN A 134 2.07 7.10 24.22
N ILE A 135 1.40 6.37 23.33
CA ILE A 135 0.84 6.96 22.11
C ILE A 135 -0.17 8.08 22.42
N THR A 136 -0.83 8.01 23.57
CA THR A 136 -1.76 9.03 24.08
C THR A 136 -1.08 10.34 24.47
N THR A 137 0.24 10.37 24.65
CA THR A 137 1.00 11.62 24.81
C THR A 137 0.90 12.48 23.53
N TYR A 138 0.86 11.83 22.37
CA TYR A 138 0.77 12.49 21.06
C TYR A 138 -0.66 12.59 20.54
N LEU A 139 -1.51 11.61 20.87
CA LEU A 139 -2.90 11.49 20.42
C LEU A 139 -3.82 11.25 21.62
N PRO A 140 -4.16 12.30 22.40
CA PRO A 140 -4.90 12.16 23.67
C PRO A 140 -6.25 11.45 23.55
N GLU A 141 -6.92 11.58 22.41
CA GLU A 141 -8.21 10.97 22.10
C GLU A 141 -8.15 9.43 22.16
N LEU A 142 -6.97 8.84 21.92
CA LEU A 142 -6.76 7.39 22.01
C LEU A 142 -6.85 6.84 23.43
N THR A 143 -6.91 7.69 24.46
CA THR A 143 -7.13 7.28 25.86
C THR A 143 -8.44 6.52 26.04
N GLN A 144 -9.43 6.78 25.18
CA GLN A 144 -10.72 6.11 25.20
C GLN A 144 -10.77 4.88 24.32
N THR A 145 -9.66 4.41 23.74
CA THR A 145 -9.61 3.33 22.73
C THR A 145 -8.81 2.13 23.23
N GLY A 146 -8.71 1.08 22.42
CA GLY A 146 -7.84 -0.07 22.70
C GLY A 146 -6.35 0.30 22.78
N TRP A 147 -5.93 1.46 22.26
CA TRP A 147 -4.55 1.96 22.37
C TRP A 147 -4.21 2.55 23.74
N LYS A 148 -5.17 2.65 24.66
CA LYS A 148 -4.92 3.18 26.01
C LYS A 148 -3.77 2.42 26.69
N GLY A 149 -2.72 3.15 27.07
CA GLY A 149 -1.53 2.59 27.72
C GLY A 149 -0.54 1.91 26.78
N ALA A 150 -0.80 1.87 25.46
CA ALA A 150 0.18 1.43 24.48
C ALA A 150 1.28 2.48 24.33
N LYS A 151 2.53 2.02 24.24
CA LYS A 151 3.67 2.84 23.81
C LYS A 151 3.58 3.13 22.31
N LEU A 152 4.18 4.23 21.87
CA LEU A 152 4.37 4.51 20.44
C LEU A 152 5.10 3.34 19.75
N ARG A 153 6.09 2.73 20.42
CA ARG A 153 6.78 1.51 19.98
C ARG A 153 5.82 0.40 19.55
N HIS A 154 4.76 0.14 20.34
CA HIS A 154 3.84 -0.94 20.02
C HIS A 154 3.06 -0.67 18.73
N ALA A 155 2.77 0.59 18.40
CA ALA A 155 2.14 0.92 17.12
C ALA A 155 3.13 0.76 15.95
N LEU A 156 4.38 1.19 16.13
CA LEU A 156 5.44 1.06 15.12
C LEU A 156 5.77 -0.41 14.81
N ASP A 157 5.72 -1.26 15.83
CA ASP A 157 6.07 -2.68 15.74
C ASP A 157 4.87 -3.59 15.46
N MET A 158 3.66 -3.04 15.27
CA MET A 158 2.41 -3.79 15.09
C MET A 158 2.07 -4.73 16.27
N THR A 159 2.36 -4.30 17.51
CA THR A 159 2.18 -5.08 18.75
C THR A 159 1.29 -4.39 19.79
N SER A 160 0.45 -3.42 19.39
CA SER A 160 -0.44 -2.70 20.31
C SER A 160 -1.44 -3.60 21.04
N GLY A 161 -1.81 -4.72 20.42
CA GLY A 161 -2.83 -5.64 20.94
C GLY A 161 -4.26 -5.16 20.71
N VAL A 162 -4.47 -4.06 19.99
CA VAL A 162 -5.81 -3.60 19.59
C VAL A 162 -6.43 -4.63 18.67
N ARG A 163 -7.69 -5.00 18.96
CA ARG A 163 -8.45 -5.91 18.10
C ARG A 163 -8.76 -5.20 16.79
N TYR A 164 -8.34 -5.80 15.69
CA TYR A 164 -8.62 -5.33 14.34
C TYR A 164 -8.75 -6.55 13.42
N VAL A 165 -9.92 -6.74 12.82
CA VAL A 165 -10.23 -7.85 11.92
C VAL A 165 -9.83 -7.48 10.49
N GLU A 166 -8.74 -8.09 10.03
CA GLU A 166 -8.18 -7.86 8.69
C GLU A 166 -8.60 -8.98 7.71
N ASP A 167 -9.92 -9.16 7.56
CA ASP A 167 -10.49 -10.05 6.55
C ASP A 167 -10.96 -9.24 5.33
N TYR A 168 -10.21 -9.36 4.23
CA TYR A 168 -10.45 -8.62 2.99
C TYR A 168 -11.66 -9.12 2.18
N GLU A 169 -12.23 -10.28 2.54
CA GLU A 169 -13.40 -10.85 1.88
C GLU A 169 -14.70 -10.58 2.66
N ALA A 170 -14.61 -10.37 3.97
CA ALA A 170 -15.74 -9.99 4.81
C ALA A 170 -16.06 -8.50 4.67
N LEU A 171 -17.31 -8.18 4.31
CA LEU A 171 -17.76 -6.80 4.11
C LEU A 171 -17.95 -6.01 5.41
N ASP A 172 -18.02 -6.70 6.54
CA ASP A 172 -18.22 -6.17 7.90
C ASP A 172 -16.94 -6.24 8.76
N SER A 173 -15.79 -6.54 8.16
CA SER A 173 -14.50 -6.49 8.83
C SER A 173 -14.01 -5.06 9.08
N ASP A 174 -13.05 -4.90 9.98
CA ASP A 174 -12.46 -3.58 10.24
C ASP A 174 -11.73 -3.05 8.98
N ILE A 175 -11.09 -3.92 8.19
CA ILE A 175 -10.46 -3.48 6.94
C ILE A 175 -11.48 -3.04 5.89
N ALA A 176 -12.65 -3.68 5.80
CA ALA A 176 -13.73 -3.23 4.92
C ALA A 176 -14.29 -1.86 5.36
N ALA A 177 -14.40 -1.63 6.68
CA ALA A 177 -14.76 -0.32 7.20
C ALA A 177 -13.69 0.74 6.89
N THR A 178 -12.40 0.39 6.94
CA THR A 178 -11.28 1.27 6.55
C THR A 178 -11.33 1.61 5.06
N ASP A 179 -11.67 0.65 4.20
CA ASP A 179 -11.84 0.87 2.77
C ASP A 179 -12.95 1.90 2.48
N VAL A 180 -14.06 1.88 3.22
CA VAL A 180 -15.09 2.91 3.09
C VAL A 180 -14.61 4.24 3.66
N ALA A 181 -14.04 4.24 4.86
CA ALA A 181 -13.60 5.44 5.58
C ALA A 181 -12.44 6.19 4.89
N SER A 182 -11.63 5.49 4.09
CA SER A 182 -10.56 6.04 3.25
C SER A 182 -11.04 6.48 1.87
N GLY A 183 -12.30 6.25 1.55
CA GLY A 183 -12.87 6.51 0.23
C GLY A 183 -12.46 5.50 -0.83
N TRP A 184 -11.91 4.34 -0.49
CA TRP A 184 -11.57 3.26 -1.41
C TRP A 184 -12.79 2.44 -1.86
N ARG A 185 -13.86 2.40 -1.07
CA ARG A 185 -15.12 1.71 -1.37
C ARG A 185 -16.33 2.59 -1.08
N SER A 186 -17.44 2.23 -1.71
CA SER A 186 -18.75 2.82 -1.40
C SER A 186 -19.35 2.11 -0.19
N ALA A 187 -19.99 2.87 0.70
CA ALA A 187 -20.78 2.30 1.78
C ALA A 187 -21.90 1.40 1.21
N LYS A 188 -22.17 0.28 1.89
CA LYS A 188 -23.28 -0.61 1.54
C LYS A 188 -24.46 -0.37 2.50
N PRO A 189 -25.71 -0.53 2.02
CA PRO A 189 -26.86 -0.56 2.92
C PRO A 189 -26.65 -1.61 4.01
N ASP A 190 -27.10 -1.30 5.22
CA ASP A 190 -27.12 -2.21 6.37
C ASP A 190 -25.74 -2.67 6.90
N ILE A 191 -24.64 -2.12 6.40
CA ILE A 191 -23.29 -2.33 6.95
C ILE A 191 -22.83 -1.03 7.63
N PRO A 192 -22.49 -1.06 8.94
CA PRO A 192 -21.91 0.09 9.63
C PRO A 192 -20.63 0.58 8.94
N TYR A 193 -20.48 1.89 8.82
CA TYR A 193 -19.29 2.49 8.23
C TYR A 193 -18.94 3.81 8.93
N PHE A 194 -17.72 4.29 8.67
CA PHE A 194 -17.20 5.53 9.23
C PHE A 194 -17.02 6.57 8.13
N GLN A 195 -17.24 7.85 8.47
CA GLN A 195 -17.08 8.97 7.52
C GLN A 195 -15.61 9.23 7.20
N CYS A 196 -14.71 8.96 8.17
CA CYS A 196 -13.28 9.07 7.97
C CYS A 196 -12.52 8.04 8.81
N ILE A 197 -11.25 7.80 8.45
CA ILE A 197 -10.37 6.85 9.15
C ILE A 197 -10.25 7.17 10.64
N TRP A 198 -10.28 8.46 11.01
CA TRP A 198 -10.16 8.87 12.41
C TRP A 198 -11.34 8.39 13.27
N ASP A 199 -12.57 8.47 12.75
CA ASP A 199 -13.75 7.99 13.45
C ASP A 199 -13.69 6.48 13.72
N GLN A 200 -13.16 5.72 12.74
CA GLN A 200 -12.91 4.30 12.92
C GLN A 200 -11.84 4.03 13.97
N ILE A 201 -10.71 4.74 13.94
CA ILE A 201 -9.66 4.59 14.96
C ILE A 201 -10.25 4.80 16.36
N LEU A 202 -11.10 5.82 16.53
CA LEU A 202 -11.75 6.09 17.81
C LEU A 202 -12.80 5.05 18.22
N SER A 203 -13.37 4.29 17.29
CA SER A 203 -14.34 3.22 17.59
C SER A 203 -13.69 1.92 18.07
N LEU A 204 -12.41 1.70 17.80
CA LEU A 204 -11.70 0.46 18.18
C LEU A 204 -11.37 0.47 19.68
N LYS A 205 -12.23 -0.16 20.49
CA LYS A 205 -12.13 -0.18 21.97
C LYS A 205 -11.49 -1.44 22.54
N GLU A 206 -11.50 -2.53 21.78
CA GLU A 206 -11.15 -3.86 22.26
C GLU A 206 -9.67 -4.19 22.08
N THR A 207 -9.16 -5.09 22.90
CA THR A 207 -7.80 -5.66 22.79
C THR A 207 -7.88 -7.18 22.82
N VAL A 208 -6.97 -7.87 22.14
CA VAL A 208 -6.97 -9.36 22.00
C VAL A 208 -5.99 -10.06 22.94
N ARG A 209 -5.73 -9.49 24.12
CA ARG A 209 -4.89 -10.13 25.14
C ARG A 209 -5.66 -11.14 25.98
#